data_AF-A0A2K9NEK4-F1
#
_entry.id   AF-A0A2K9NEK4-F1
#
_cell.length_a   1.000
_cell.length_b   1.000
_cell.length_c   1.000
_cell.angle_alpha   90.00
_cell.angle_beta   90.00
_cell.angle_gamma   90.00
#
_symmetry.space_group_name_H-M   'P 1'
#
loop_
_entity.id
_entity.type
_entity.pdbx_description
1 polymer ?
#
loop_
_entity_poly.entity_id
_entity_poly.type
_entity_poly.pdbx_seq_one_letter_code
_entity_poly.pdbx_strand_id
1 'polypeptide(L)'
;MFTIVDRRLNPSGKSLANRQRFLRRAKEQVMRAVRDASAKRGIRDIDMGGDISIAPDGIREPTLRRSSTGGQRDYVVPGNKEFMSGDKIKRPPQGGGSGRGNEGSEDGDGQDEFRFVLSREEFIDLFLEDLELPDLAKRKLAVTDAMDWHRAGYSVAGSPANLNLVRTMRNSLARRIALNRPTGDEIKALRQEIDDLERSGRDRERLEQARLELAEALKRTQRIPYIDPVDVRYNRFAATPRPAAQAVMFCLMDVSGSMTEHMKDLAKRFYMLLYLFLSRRYKHVDVVFIRHTHRAAEVDEETFFYSAETGGTVVSTALEEMARVIKERYPPGEWNIYAAQASDGDNALSDNTKTALLMTDSILPDCQYYAYLEVGQEGMMPGLPYGGGPRETDLWRTYKQINAGGVLAMRRVTERKEIYPVFRELFAKDKAGQPAEVSA
;
A
#
# COMPACT_ATOMS: atom_id res chain seq x y z
N MET A 1 -1.70 -2.95 -1.22
CA MET A 1 -1.52 -2.70 -2.67
C MET A 1 -2.86 -2.98 -3.33
N PHE A 2 -3.61 -1.93 -3.62
CA PHE A 2 -4.95 -2.02 -4.20
C PHE A 2 -4.87 -2.62 -5.61
N THR A 3 -5.58 -3.71 -5.86
CA THR A 3 -5.56 -4.41 -7.15
C THR A 3 -6.98 -4.42 -7.73
N ILE A 4 -7.21 -3.61 -8.75
CA ILE A 4 -8.49 -3.62 -9.48
C ILE A 4 -8.54 -4.88 -10.34
N VAL A 5 -9.42 -5.82 -9.98
CA VAL A 5 -9.66 -7.04 -10.76
C VAL A 5 -10.76 -6.77 -11.78
N ASP A 6 -10.37 -6.53 -13.04
CA ASP A 6 -11.31 -6.50 -14.16
C ASP A 6 -11.77 -7.92 -14.50
N ARG A 7 -13.03 -8.25 -14.16
CA ARG A 7 -13.65 -9.56 -14.39
C ARG A 7 -14.25 -9.73 -15.78
N ARG A 8 -14.16 -8.72 -16.67
CA ARG A 8 -14.73 -8.82 -18.02
C ARG A 8 -13.96 -9.86 -18.84
N LEU A 9 -14.70 -10.67 -19.61
CA LEU A 9 -14.15 -11.58 -20.60
C LEU A 9 -13.27 -10.77 -21.56
N ASN A 10 -11.96 -10.98 -21.51
CA ASN A 10 -11.02 -10.27 -22.34
C ASN A 10 -11.15 -10.82 -23.77
N PRO A 11 -11.73 -10.08 -24.74
CA PRO A 11 -11.80 -10.57 -26.11
C PRO A 11 -10.37 -10.71 -26.62
N SER A 12 -10.01 -11.91 -27.08
CA SER A 12 -8.65 -12.25 -27.49
C SER A 12 -8.16 -11.25 -28.54
N GLY A 13 -7.22 -10.37 -28.16
CA GLY A 13 -6.59 -9.43 -29.08
C GLY A 13 -6.39 -8.00 -28.57
N LYS A 14 -6.91 -7.60 -27.39
CA LYS A 14 -6.62 -6.27 -26.86
C LYS A 14 -5.24 -6.19 -26.19
N SER A 15 -4.41 -5.26 -26.67
CA SER A 15 -3.06 -4.95 -26.16
C SER A 15 -3.05 -4.75 -24.64
N LEU A 16 -2.10 -5.41 -23.95
CA LEU A 16 -1.85 -5.24 -22.51
C LEU A 16 -1.71 -3.76 -22.12
N ALA A 17 -1.18 -2.93 -23.01
CA ALA A 17 -1.00 -1.50 -22.80
C ALA A 17 -2.34 -0.75 -22.66
N ASN A 18 -3.36 -1.10 -23.43
CA ASN A 18 -4.69 -0.47 -23.32
C ASN A 18 -5.37 -0.86 -22.00
N ARG A 19 -5.22 -2.12 -21.57
CA ARG A 19 -5.72 -2.59 -20.28
C ARG A 19 -5.07 -1.84 -19.12
N GLN A 20 -3.74 -1.67 -19.15
CA GLN A 20 -3.03 -0.89 -18.13
C GLN A 20 -3.49 0.57 -18.10
N ARG A 21 -3.68 1.22 -19.26
CA ARG A 21 -4.21 2.58 -19.35
C ARG A 21 -5.62 2.70 -18.79
N PHE A 22 -6.49 1.73 -19.09
CA PHE A 22 -7.84 1.64 -18.54
C PHE A 22 -7.81 1.54 -17.01
N LEU A 23 -7.03 0.58 -16.48
CA LEU A 23 -6.93 0.37 -15.03
C LEU A 23 -6.39 1.61 -14.31
N ARG A 24 -5.42 2.33 -14.92
CA ARG A 24 -4.91 3.59 -14.37
C ARG A 24 -5.99 4.68 -14.31
N ARG A 25 -6.75 4.88 -15.39
CA ARG A 25 -7.85 5.87 -15.42
C ARG A 25 -8.97 5.52 -14.44
N ALA A 26 -9.36 4.24 -14.40
CA ALA A 26 -10.35 3.75 -13.45
C ALA A 26 -9.90 4.01 -12.01
N LYS A 27 -8.62 3.72 -11.69
CA LYS A 27 -8.04 4.03 -10.38
C LYS A 27 -8.08 5.52 -10.05
N GLU A 28 -7.70 6.39 -10.98
CA GLU A 28 -7.77 7.85 -10.79
C GLU A 28 -9.20 8.33 -10.49
N GLN A 29 -10.20 7.78 -11.17
CA GLN A 29 -11.59 8.11 -10.92
C GLN A 29 -12.11 7.55 -9.60
N VAL A 30 -11.74 6.32 -9.23
CA VAL A 30 -12.05 5.75 -7.92
C VAL A 30 -11.47 6.64 -6.82
N MET A 31 -10.20 7.04 -6.93
CA MET A 31 -9.57 7.95 -5.97
C MET A 31 -10.29 9.29 -5.87
N ARG A 32 -10.72 9.88 -7.01
CA ARG A 32 -11.49 11.12 -7.02
C ARG A 32 -12.84 10.95 -6.33
N ALA A 33 -13.56 9.88 -6.64
CA ALA A 33 -14.87 9.60 -6.05
C ALA A 33 -14.78 9.31 -4.54
N VAL A 34 -13.73 8.60 -4.08
CA VAL A 34 -13.44 8.42 -2.65
C VAL A 34 -13.20 9.75 -1.95
N ARG A 35 -12.43 10.67 -2.57
CA ARG A 35 -12.18 12.01 -2.02
C ARG A 35 -13.46 12.83 -1.89
N ASP A 36 -14.28 12.85 -2.95
CA ASP A 36 -15.54 13.59 -2.97
C ASP A 36 -16.55 13.01 -1.97
N ALA A 37 -16.60 11.67 -1.83
CA ALA A 37 -17.42 10.99 -0.85
C ALA A 37 -16.96 11.31 0.59
N SER A 38 -15.66 11.37 0.83
CA SER A 38 -15.09 11.68 2.16
C SER A 38 -15.34 13.12 2.60
N ALA A 39 -15.40 14.07 1.67
CA ALA A 39 -15.72 15.46 1.97
C ALA A 39 -17.20 15.67 2.33
N LYS A 40 -18.09 14.81 1.79
CA LYS A 40 -19.55 14.90 1.96
C LYS A 40 -20.08 14.03 3.10
N ARG A 41 -19.47 12.87 3.38
CA ARG A 41 -19.88 11.93 4.44
C ARG A 41 -19.12 12.21 5.73
N GLY A 42 -19.80 12.08 6.87
CA GLY A 42 -19.15 12.14 8.17
C GLY A 42 -18.30 10.88 8.39
N ILE A 43 -17.10 11.03 8.95
CA ILE A 43 -16.13 9.93 9.23
C ILE A 43 -16.72 8.72 9.99
N ARG A 44 -17.85 8.86 10.70
CA ARG A 44 -18.54 7.71 11.34
C ARG A 44 -19.10 6.71 10.33
N ASP A 45 -19.36 7.13 9.08
CA ASP A 45 -19.86 6.25 8.02
C ASP A 45 -18.74 5.48 7.29
N ILE A 46 -17.46 5.75 7.61
CA ILE A 46 -16.31 5.04 7.03
C ILE A 46 -16.20 3.61 7.59
N ASP A 47 -16.77 3.37 8.77
CA ASP A 47 -16.70 2.07 9.45
C ASP A 47 -17.53 0.97 8.77
N MET A 48 -18.54 1.34 7.98
CA MET A 48 -19.51 0.41 7.39
C MET A 48 -19.14 -0.12 6.00
N GLY A 49 -18.02 0.34 5.41
CA GLY A 49 -17.80 0.14 3.97
C GLY A 49 -18.81 0.95 3.15
N GLY A 50 -18.49 1.20 1.87
CA GLY A 50 -19.25 2.19 1.11
C GLY A 50 -19.38 1.84 -0.36
N ASP A 51 -20.60 2.02 -0.87
CA ASP A 51 -20.87 2.09 -2.30
C ASP A 51 -20.42 3.45 -2.82
N ILE A 52 -19.52 3.42 -3.78
CA ILE A 52 -19.05 4.58 -4.54
C ILE A 52 -19.52 4.41 -5.97
N SER A 53 -20.40 5.31 -6.41
CA SER A 53 -20.75 5.43 -7.81
C SER A 53 -19.69 6.27 -8.52
N ILE A 54 -19.24 5.80 -9.67
CA ILE A 54 -18.32 6.51 -10.55
C ILE A 54 -19.09 6.82 -11.83
N ALA A 55 -19.15 8.10 -12.17
CA ALA A 55 -19.66 8.54 -13.46
C ALA A 55 -18.76 7.95 -14.57
N PRO A 56 -19.33 7.34 -15.61
CA PRO A 56 -18.54 6.69 -16.67
C PRO A 56 -17.75 7.68 -17.56
N ASP A 57 -17.94 8.99 -17.36
CA ASP A 57 -17.27 10.07 -18.06
C ASP A 57 -15.75 10.03 -17.87
N GLY A 58 -15.05 9.42 -18.83
CA GLY A 58 -13.59 9.29 -18.87
C GLY A 58 -13.06 7.85 -18.86
N ILE A 59 -13.92 6.88 -18.56
CA ILE A 59 -13.60 5.43 -18.56
C ILE A 59 -13.85 4.79 -19.94
N ARG A 60 -14.62 5.47 -20.81
CA ARG A 60 -14.99 4.97 -22.13
C ARG A 60 -13.78 4.88 -23.07
N GLU A 61 -13.59 3.70 -23.66
CA GLU A 61 -12.60 3.52 -24.73
C GLU A 61 -13.14 4.15 -26.03
N PRO A 62 -12.39 5.06 -26.69
CA PRO A 62 -12.82 5.61 -27.95
C PRO A 62 -12.86 4.50 -29.01
N THR A 63 -14.01 4.31 -29.65
CA THR A 63 -14.14 3.35 -30.74
C THR A 63 -13.94 4.05 -32.07
N LEU A 64 -12.88 3.70 -32.79
CA LEU A 64 -12.69 4.15 -34.16
C LEU A 64 -13.58 3.30 -35.07
N ARG A 65 -14.50 3.96 -35.78
CA ARG A 65 -15.30 3.33 -36.83
C ARG A 65 -14.89 3.95 -38.16
N ARG A 66 -14.89 3.13 -39.23
CA ARG A 66 -14.70 3.66 -40.58
C ARG A 66 -15.91 4.55 -40.92
N SER A 67 -15.68 5.82 -41.23
CA SER A 67 -16.74 6.76 -41.61
C SER A 67 -17.59 6.19 -42.74
N SER A 68 -18.92 6.17 -42.61
CA SER A 68 -19.85 5.69 -43.64
C SER A 68 -19.85 6.57 -44.90
N THR A 69 -19.31 7.77 -44.80
CA THR A 69 -19.16 8.75 -45.87
C THR A 69 -17.69 9.09 -46.09
N GLY A 70 -17.25 9.01 -47.35
CA GLY A 70 -15.90 9.38 -47.79
C GLY A 70 -14.91 8.22 -47.91
N GLY A 71 -13.81 8.51 -48.63
CA GLY A 71 -12.75 7.56 -48.97
C GLY A 71 -13.02 6.72 -50.23
N GLN A 72 -11.96 6.22 -50.86
CA GLN A 72 -12.03 5.18 -51.89
C GLN A 72 -12.30 3.83 -51.20
N ARG A 73 -13.37 3.14 -51.59
CA ARG A 73 -13.82 1.91 -50.94
C ARG A 73 -14.11 0.86 -51.99
N ASP A 74 -13.39 -0.24 -51.92
CA ASP A 74 -13.68 -1.43 -52.71
C ASP A 74 -14.51 -2.39 -51.84
N TYR A 75 -15.69 -2.77 -52.32
CA TYR A 75 -16.54 -3.77 -51.69
C TYR A 75 -17.16 -4.67 -52.74
N VAL A 76 -17.32 -5.94 -52.42
CA VAL A 76 -17.90 -6.93 -53.33
C VAL A 76 -19.41 -6.89 -53.17
N VAL A 77 -20.12 -6.56 -54.26
CA VAL A 77 -21.58 -6.60 -54.30
C VAL A 77 -22.02 -7.96 -54.86
N PRO A 78 -22.95 -8.67 -54.21
CA PRO A 78 -23.48 -9.92 -54.74
C PRO A 78 -24.45 -9.62 -55.90
N GLY A 79 -23.94 -9.50 -57.12
CA GLY A 79 -24.76 -9.15 -58.29
C GLY A 79 -24.05 -9.35 -59.62
N ASN A 80 -23.71 -10.59 -59.99
CA ASN A 80 -23.07 -10.87 -61.28
C ASN A 80 -24.05 -11.16 -62.44
N LYS A 81 -25.34 -10.90 -62.25
CA LYS A 81 -26.37 -11.17 -63.28
C LYS A 81 -26.92 -9.89 -63.95
N GLU A 82 -26.79 -8.72 -63.33
CA GLU A 82 -27.47 -7.49 -63.79
C GLU A 82 -26.54 -6.29 -63.99
N PHE A 83 -25.25 -6.37 -63.64
CA PHE A 83 -24.34 -5.23 -63.71
C PHE A 83 -23.11 -5.54 -64.58
N MET A 84 -22.79 -4.64 -65.50
CA MET A 84 -21.56 -4.66 -66.31
C MET A 84 -20.57 -3.59 -65.81
N SER A 85 -19.30 -3.74 -66.19
CA SER A 85 -18.25 -2.78 -65.82
C SER A 85 -18.58 -1.38 -66.37
N GLY A 86 -18.81 -0.41 -65.47
CA GLY A 86 -19.20 0.96 -65.81
C GLY A 86 -20.57 1.40 -65.27
N ASP A 87 -21.38 0.47 -64.75
CA ASP A 87 -22.71 0.78 -64.22
C ASP A 87 -22.66 1.58 -62.90
N LYS A 88 -23.57 2.56 -62.77
CA LYS A 88 -23.73 3.37 -61.54
C LYS A 88 -24.73 2.69 -60.61
N ILE A 89 -24.26 2.20 -59.47
CA ILE A 89 -25.11 1.61 -58.43
C ILE A 89 -25.91 2.73 -57.74
N LYS A 90 -27.23 2.60 -57.66
CA LYS A 90 -28.07 3.52 -56.88
C LYS A 90 -27.64 3.48 -55.41
N ARG A 91 -27.37 4.65 -54.83
CA ARG A 91 -27.02 4.79 -53.41
C ARG A 91 -28.16 4.16 -52.59
N PRO A 92 -27.88 3.22 -51.66
CA PRO A 92 -28.94 2.63 -50.86
C PRO A 92 -29.72 3.73 -50.13
N PRO A 93 -31.05 3.65 -50.07
CA PRO A 93 -31.85 4.61 -49.33
C PRO A 93 -31.37 4.65 -47.89
N GLN A 94 -31.17 5.86 -47.38
CA GLN A 94 -30.70 6.10 -46.03
C GLN A 94 -31.78 5.58 -45.06
N GLY A 95 -31.55 4.40 -44.46
CA GLY A 95 -32.44 3.84 -43.45
C GLY A 95 -32.81 2.35 -43.57
N GLY A 96 -32.21 1.58 -44.49
CA GLY A 96 -32.61 0.18 -44.73
C GLY A 96 -31.68 -0.90 -44.18
N GLY A 97 -30.89 -0.62 -43.13
CA GLY A 97 -30.02 -1.62 -42.51
C GLY A 97 -30.73 -2.27 -41.32
N SER A 98 -31.40 -3.41 -41.56
CA SER A 98 -31.92 -4.30 -40.51
C SER A 98 -30.77 -4.94 -39.72
N GLY A 99 -30.08 -4.14 -38.92
CA GLY A 99 -29.43 -4.60 -37.70
C GLY A 99 -30.50 -4.59 -36.63
N ARG A 100 -30.79 -5.75 -36.05
CA ARG A 100 -31.64 -5.91 -34.86
C ARG A 100 -30.93 -5.19 -33.70
N GLY A 101 -31.10 -3.87 -33.65
CA GLY A 101 -30.70 -3.02 -32.57
C GLY A 101 -31.64 -3.30 -31.41
N ASN A 102 -31.06 -3.72 -30.29
CA ASN A 102 -31.73 -3.71 -29.01
C ASN A 102 -32.39 -2.33 -28.84
N GLU A 103 -33.68 -2.28 -28.50
CA GLU A 103 -34.40 -1.04 -28.21
C GLU A 103 -33.58 -0.20 -27.24
N GLY A 104 -33.02 0.90 -27.75
CA GLY A 104 -32.53 1.99 -26.93
C GLY A 104 -33.74 2.88 -26.65
N SER A 105 -34.13 2.98 -25.38
CA SER A 105 -35.18 3.87 -24.91
C SER A 105 -34.92 5.33 -25.33
N GLU A 106 -35.99 6.07 -25.61
CA GLU A 106 -35.95 7.48 -26.05
C GLU A 106 -35.49 8.47 -24.97
N ASP A 107 -35.33 8.03 -23.71
CA ASP A 107 -34.67 8.80 -22.65
C ASP A 107 -33.20 8.37 -22.55
N GLY A 108 -32.33 9.19 -23.16
CA GLY A 108 -30.89 8.98 -23.25
C GLY A 108 -30.12 9.19 -21.95
N ASP A 109 -30.49 8.47 -20.88
CA ASP A 109 -29.71 8.41 -19.63
C ASP A 109 -29.55 6.97 -19.10
N GLY A 110 -29.49 6.00 -20.01
CA GLY A 110 -29.03 4.64 -19.72
C GLY A 110 -27.51 4.54 -19.60
N GLN A 111 -26.91 5.38 -18.75
CA GLN A 111 -25.52 5.19 -18.34
C GLN A 111 -25.53 4.42 -17.03
N ASP A 112 -25.27 3.11 -17.09
CA ASP A 112 -25.10 2.31 -15.86
C ASP A 112 -23.93 2.92 -15.07
N GLU A 113 -24.26 3.70 -14.04
CA GLU A 113 -23.28 4.20 -13.07
C GLU A 113 -22.50 3.00 -12.52
N PHE A 114 -21.18 3.05 -12.63
CA PHE A 114 -20.35 1.99 -12.07
C PHE A 114 -20.39 2.11 -10.55
N ARG A 115 -21.13 1.23 -9.88
CA ARG A 115 -21.12 1.12 -8.42
C ARG A 115 -20.01 0.17 -7.98
N PHE A 116 -19.04 0.71 -7.26
CA PHE A 116 -18.00 -0.06 -6.60
C PHE A 116 -18.36 -0.20 -5.13
N VAL A 117 -18.47 -1.45 -4.68
CA VAL A 117 -18.55 -1.77 -3.24
C VAL A 117 -17.11 -1.89 -2.74
N LEU A 118 -16.66 -0.92 -1.95
CA LEU A 118 -15.35 -1.00 -1.31
C LEU A 118 -15.49 -1.52 0.12
N SER A 119 -14.60 -2.44 0.50
CA SER A 119 -14.41 -2.76 1.91
C SER A 119 -13.84 -1.57 2.68
N ARG A 120 -14.00 -1.57 4.01
CA ARG A 120 -13.43 -0.55 4.90
C ARG A 120 -11.92 -0.38 4.69
N GLU A 121 -11.20 -1.50 4.61
CA GLU A 121 -9.74 -1.50 4.42
C GLU A 121 -9.35 -0.93 3.05
N GLU A 122 -10.06 -1.29 1.98
CA GLU A 122 -9.79 -0.76 0.64
C GLU A 122 -10.10 0.73 0.54
N PHE A 123 -11.18 1.19 1.17
CA PHE A 123 -11.51 2.61 1.24
C PHE A 123 -10.39 3.39 1.93
N ILE A 124 -9.93 2.91 3.10
CA ILE A 124 -8.83 3.54 3.85
C ILE A 124 -7.53 3.51 3.05
N ASP A 125 -7.22 2.40 2.38
CA ASP A 125 -6.02 2.27 1.53
C ASP A 125 -6.01 3.29 0.41
N LEU A 126 -7.14 3.45 -0.29
CA LEU A 126 -7.29 4.45 -1.36
C LEU A 126 -7.29 5.87 -0.81
N PHE A 127 -7.87 6.08 0.37
CA PHE A 127 -7.93 7.37 1.04
C PHE A 127 -6.54 7.87 1.48
N LEU A 128 -5.65 6.97 1.92
CA LEU A 128 -4.31 7.27 2.44
C LEU A 128 -3.18 7.15 1.40
N GLU A 129 -3.45 6.72 0.17
CA GLU A 129 -2.43 6.42 -0.84
C GLU A 129 -1.54 7.62 -1.21
N ASP A 130 -2.13 8.82 -1.21
CA ASP A 130 -1.45 10.08 -1.57
C ASP A 130 -0.84 10.82 -0.38
N LEU A 131 -0.85 10.22 0.81
CA LEU A 131 -0.33 10.83 2.02
C LEU A 131 1.03 10.22 2.38
N GLU A 132 1.98 11.03 2.80
CA GLU A 132 3.28 10.60 3.34
C GLU A 132 3.58 11.34 4.63
N LEU A 133 4.38 10.70 5.48
CA LEU A 133 4.88 11.32 6.69
C LEU A 133 6.08 12.19 6.28
N PRO A 134 6.04 13.51 6.54
CA PRO A 134 7.18 14.39 6.33
C PRO A 134 8.37 13.86 7.11
N ASP A 135 9.51 13.71 6.44
CA ASP A 135 10.74 13.11 6.97
C ASP A 135 10.50 11.87 7.85
N LEU A 136 10.52 10.69 7.22
CA LEU A 136 10.99 9.46 7.86
C LEU A 136 12.48 9.64 8.20
N ALA A 137 12.78 10.58 9.10
CA ALA A 137 14.11 10.87 9.58
C ALA A 137 14.57 9.59 10.27
N LYS A 138 15.37 8.82 9.53
CA LYS A 138 16.12 7.67 9.99
C LYS A 138 17.02 8.14 11.13
N ARG A 139 16.50 8.18 12.35
CA ARG A 139 17.32 8.25 13.56
C ARG A 139 17.83 6.87 13.92
N LYS A 140 18.60 6.37 12.95
CA LYS A 140 19.50 5.22 13.01
C LYS A 140 18.87 3.86 13.30
N LEU A 141 19.48 2.89 12.64
CA LEU A 141 19.36 1.46 12.84
C LEU A 141 19.84 1.07 14.25
N ALA A 142 19.20 1.59 15.29
CA ALA A 142 19.56 1.29 16.67
C ALA A 142 18.80 0.03 17.12
N VAL A 143 19.37 -1.11 16.71
CA VAL A 143 19.57 -2.30 17.55
C VAL A 143 18.39 -2.69 18.44
N THR A 144 17.32 -3.18 17.82
CA THR A 144 16.71 -4.45 18.25
C THR A 144 16.33 -5.20 16.98
N ASP A 145 17.30 -5.92 16.41
CA ASP A 145 17.06 -6.71 15.21
C ASP A 145 16.17 -7.91 15.57
N ALA A 146 14.86 -7.75 15.41
CA ALA A 146 14.02 -8.88 15.05
C ALA A 146 14.55 -9.41 13.70
N MET A 147 15.50 -10.33 13.75
CA MET A 147 16.08 -10.94 12.56
C MET A 147 15.05 -11.84 11.91
N ASP A 148 14.68 -11.51 10.68
CA ASP A 148 13.83 -12.36 9.87
C ASP A 148 14.71 -13.22 8.95
N TRP A 149 14.45 -14.53 8.92
CA TRP A 149 15.23 -15.48 8.15
C TRP A 149 14.59 -15.66 6.78
N HIS A 150 15.21 -15.10 5.75
CA HIS A 150 14.77 -15.29 4.37
C HIS A 150 15.66 -16.32 3.65
N ARG A 151 15.07 -17.02 2.68
CA ARG A 151 15.80 -18.00 1.86
C ARG A 151 16.74 -17.27 0.90
N ALA A 152 18.04 -17.32 1.20
CA ALA A 152 19.11 -16.67 0.45
C ALA A 152 19.78 -17.58 -0.60
N GLY A 153 19.12 -18.70 -0.96
CA GLY A 153 19.58 -19.62 -2.00
C GLY A 153 20.06 -20.97 -1.47
N TYR A 154 21.21 -21.43 -1.96
CA TYR A 154 21.75 -22.75 -1.64
C TYR A 154 23.22 -22.68 -1.22
N SER A 155 23.63 -23.62 -0.37
CA SER A 155 25.01 -23.83 0.08
C SER A 155 25.45 -25.27 -0.18
N VAL A 156 26.74 -25.52 -0.29
CA VAL A 156 27.32 -26.88 -0.40
C VAL A 156 27.44 -27.54 0.99
N ALA A 157 27.49 -26.73 2.05
CA ALA A 157 27.54 -27.20 3.44
C ALA A 157 26.39 -26.58 4.27
N GLY A 158 25.86 -27.35 5.22
CA GLY A 158 24.79 -26.93 6.12
C GLY A 158 24.31 -28.05 7.03
N SER A 159 23.38 -27.72 7.93
CA SER A 159 22.72 -28.71 8.80
C SER A 159 21.88 -29.70 7.96
N PRO A 160 21.85 -31.00 8.29
CA PRO A 160 21.00 -31.99 7.63
C PRO A 160 19.52 -31.59 7.52
N ALA A 161 18.99 -30.83 8.48
CA ALA A 161 17.62 -30.32 8.45
C ALA A 161 17.35 -29.39 7.25
N ASN A 162 18.37 -28.70 6.76
CA ASN A 162 18.27 -27.79 5.62
C ASN A 162 18.60 -28.47 4.29
N LEU A 163 18.79 -29.79 4.25
CA LEU A 163 19.15 -30.50 3.02
C LEU A 163 18.07 -30.33 1.95
N ASN A 164 18.45 -29.83 0.78
CA ASN A 164 17.57 -29.77 -0.37
C ASN A 164 17.65 -31.09 -1.17
N LEU A 165 16.72 -31.99 -0.89
CA LEU A 165 16.69 -33.32 -1.53
C LEU A 165 16.56 -33.22 -3.05
N VAL A 166 15.64 -32.39 -3.55
CA VAL A 166 15.36 -32.26 -4.99
C VAL A 166 16.60 -31.84 -5.76
N ARG A 167 17.30 -30.81 -5.28
CA ARG A 167 18.48 -30.29 -5.97
C ARG A 167 19.69 -31.21 -5.82
N THR A 168 19.85 -31.84 -4.67
CA THR A 168 20.88 -32.87 -4.43
C THR A 168 20.69 -34.06 -5.38
N MET A 169 19.47 -34.57 -5.49
CA MET A 169 19.13 -35.69 -6.39
C MET A 169 19.28 -35.31 -7.86
N ARG A 170 18.93 -34.08 -8.25
CA ARG A 170 19.15 -33.58 -9.61
C ARG A 170 20.64 -33.50 -9.97
N ASN A 171 21.48 -32.98 -9.06
CA ASN A 171 22.94 -32.92 -9.26
C ASN A 171 23.55 -34.32 -9.35
N SER A 172 23.15 -35.20 -8.43
CA SER A 172 23.55 -36.61 -8.42
C SER A 172 23.18 -37.32 -9.72
N LEU A 173 21.96 -37.13 -10.22
CA LEU A 173 21.53 -37.70 -11.50
C LEU A 173 22.37 -37.18 -12.66
N ALA A 174 22.59 -35.86 -12.74
CA ALA A 174 23.41 -35.25 -13.79
C ALA A 174 24.85 -35.80 -13.79
N ARG A 175 25.45 -35.95 -12.60
CA ARG A 175 26.78 -36.55 -12.45
C ARG A 175 26.82 -38.01 -12.87
N ARG A 176 25.81 -38.81 -12.49
CA ARG A 176 25.72 -40.22 -12.90
C ARG A 176 25.59 -40.39 -14.41
N ILE A 177 24.82 -39.52 -15.06
CA ILE A 177 24.71 -39.48 -16.52
C ILE A 177 26.05 -39.10 -17.13
N ALA A 178 26.69 -38.03 -16.65
CA ALA A 178 27.98 -37.56 -17.18
C ALA A 178 29.12 -38.59 -17.02
N LEU A 179 29.09 -39.39 -15.95
CA LEU A 179 30.08 -40.44 -15.69
C LEU A 179 29.69 -41.81 -16.27
N ASN A 180 28.61 -41.88 -17.06
CA ASN A 180 28.05 -43.12 -17.62
C ASN A 180 27.95 -44.24 -16.58
N ARG A 181 27.36 -43.93 -15.41
CA ARG A 181 27.09 -44.96 -14.41
C ARG A 181 26.02 -45.91 -14.97
N PRO A 182 26.28 -47.23 -14.99
CA PRO A 182 25.30 -48.20 -15.45
C PRO A 182 24.00 -48.09 -14.68
N THR A 183 22.87 -48.19 -15.38
CA THR A 183 21.55 -48.18 -14.75
C THR A 183 21.27 -49.52 -14.06
N GLY A 184 20.34 -49.52 -13.09
CA GLY A 184 19.92 -50.76 -12.43
C GLY A 184 19.32 -51.76 -13.42
N ASP A 185 18.63 -51.26 -14.45
CA ASP A 185 18.01 -52.06 -15.50
C ASP A 185 19.05 -52.69 -16.44
N GLU A 186 20.12 -51.97 -16.81
CA GLU A 186 21.25 -52.53 -17.57
C GLU A 186 21.93 -53.69 -16.82
N ILE A 187 22.18 -53.52 -15.52
CA ILE A 187 22.79 -54.57 -14.69
C ILE A 187 21.83 -55.78 -14.58
N LYS A 188 20.54 -55.53 -14.46
CA LYS A 188 19.52 -56.60 -14.40
C LYS A 188 19.42 -57.34 -15.73
N ALA A 189 19.47 -56.63 -16.86
CA ALA A 189 19.46 -57.22 -18.19
C ALA A 189 20.69 -58.11 -18.42
N LEU A 190 21.89 -57.64 -18.06
CA LEU A 190 23.12 -58.43 -18.14
C LEU A 190 23.05 -59.70 -17.28
N ARG A 191 22.47 -59.61 -16.08
CA ARG A 191 22.27 -60.79 -15.22
C ARG A 191 21.29 -61.78 -15.83
N GLN A 192 20.18 -61.31 -16.38
CA GLN A 192 19.20 -62.16 -17.05
C GLN A 192 19.78 -62.83 -18.29
N GLU A 193 20.55 -62.09 -19.08
CA GLU A 193 21.26 -62.63 -20.24
C GLU A 193 22.24 -63.74 -19.84
N ILE A 194 23.02 -63.54 -18.76
CA ILE A 194 23.91 -64.57 -18.22
C ILE A 194 23.11 -65.79 -17.77
N ASP A 195 22.04 -65.61 -16.99
CA ASP A 195 21.21 -66.73 -16.51
C ASP A 195 20.60 -67.54 -17.68
N ASP A 196 20.15 -66.88 -18.74
CA ASP A 196 19.55 -67.52 -19.91
C ASP A 196 20.60 -68.24 -20.78
N LEU A 197 21.79 -67.66 -20.93
CA LEU A 197 22.93 -68.29 -21.61
C LEU A 197 23.44 -69.51 -20.83
N GLU A 198 23.48 -69.44 -19.49
CA GLU A 198 23.83 -70.57 -18.63
C GLU A 198 22.81 -71.71 -18.72
N ARG A 199 21.51 -71.41 -18.78
CA ARG A 199 20.45 -72.42 -18.94
C ARG A 199 20.41 -73.05 -20.33
N SER A 200 20.62 -72.26 -21.37
CA SER A 200 20.51 -72.72 -22.76
C SER A 200 21.77 -73.45 -23.24
N GLY A 201 22.92 -73.22 -22.61
CA GLY A 201 24.20 -73.85 -22.96
C GLY A 201 24.74 -73.43 -24.34
N ARG A 202 24.16 -72.41 -24.97
CA ARG A 202 24.54 -71.89 -26.28
C ARG A 202 25.53 -70.72 -26.15
N ASP A 203 26.42 -70.57 -27.13
CA ASP A 203 27.40 -69.47 -27.27
C ASP A 203 28.22 -69.12 -26.01
N ARG A 204 29.18 -70.01 -25.69
CA ARG A 204 30.15 -69.80 -24.59
C ARG A 204 30.91 -68.48 -24.69
N GLU A 205 31.19 -68.01 -25.90
CA GLU A 205 31.90 -66.75 -26.13
C GLU A 205 31.06 -65.54 -25.66
N ARG A 206 29.75 -65.52 -25.95
CA ARG A 206 28.87 -64.43 -25.50
C ARG A 206 28.65 -64.47 -23.99
N LEU A 207 28.59 -65.67 -23.39
CA LEU A 207 28.49 -65.83 -21.93
C LEU A 207 29.70 -65.20 -21.21
N GLU A 208 30.91 -65.50 -21.67
CA GLU A 208 32.13 -64.91 -21.09
C GLU A 208 32.20 -63.39 -21.33
N GLN A 209 31.77 -62.92 -22.49
CA GLN A 209 31.70 -61.48 -22.77
C GLN A 209 30.69 -60.77 -21.86
N ALA A 210 29.48 -61.32 -21.67
CA ALA A 210 28.45 -60.76 -20.80
C ALA A 210 28.91 -60.72 -19.33
N ARG A 211 29.67 -61.74 -18.88
CA ARG A 211 30.29 -61.76 -17.55
C ARG A 211 31.33 -60.65 -17.37
N LEU A 212 32.17 -60.41 -18.38
CA LEU A 212 33.13 -59.30 -18.39
C LEU A 212 32.43 -57.95 -18.35
N GLU A 213 31.39 -57.76 -19.18
CA GLU A 213 30.56 -56.54 -19.22
C GLU A 213 29.90 -56.28 -17.85
N LEU A 214 29.35 -57.32 -17.21
CA LEU A 214 28.77 -57.22 -15.88
C LEU A 214 29.83 -56.86 -14.82
N ALA A 215 31.01 -57.47 -14.87
CA ALA A 215 32.10 -57.17 -13.95
C ALA A 215 32.56 -55.71 -14.06
N GLU A 216 32.69 -55.19 -15.29
CA GLU A 216 33.00 -53.78 -15.52
C GLU A 216 31.89 -52.85 -15.02
N ALA A 217 30.63 -53.18 -15.31
CA ALA A 217 29.47 -52.41 -14.87
C ALA A 217 29.39 -52.32 -13.34
N LEU A 218 29.64 -53.43 -12.64
CA LEU A 218 29.70 -53.47 -11.17
C LEU A 218 30.85 -52.62 -10.64
N LYS A 219 32.04 -52.71 -11.26
CA LYS A 219 33.21 -51.90 -10.87
C LYS A 219 32.95 -50.40 -11.04
N ARG A 220 32.29 -49.98 -12.12
CA ARG A 220 31.88 -48.58 -12.34
C ARG A 220 30.84 -48.13 -11.31
N THR A 221 29.88 -49.00 -10.98
CA THR A 221 28.84 -48.74 -9.98
C THR A 221 29.42 -48.53 -8.58
N GLN A 222 30.48 -49.27 -8.22
CA GLN A 222 31.19 -49.07 -6.95
C GLN A 222 32.03 -47.78 -6.94
N ARG A 223 32.67 -47.45 -8.06
CA ARG A 223 33.51 -46.24 -8.19
C ARG A 223 32.73 -44.94 -8.19
N ILE A 224 31.50 -44.95 -8.70
CA ILE A 224 30.66 -43.76 -8.82
C ILE A 224 29.56 -43.87 -7.77
N PRO A 225 29.65 -43.19 -6.60
CA PRO A 225 28.63 -43.27 -5.55
C PRO A 225 27.27 -42.75 -6.03
N TYR A 226 26.18 -43.24 -5.40
CA TYR A 226 24.82 -42.83 -5.78
C TYR A 226 24.59 -41.36 -5.45
N ILE A 227 24.99 -40.93 -4.25
CA ILE A 227 25.10 -39.53 -3.84
C ILE A 227 26.54 -39.30 -3.42
N ASP A 228 27.14 -38.24 -3.93
CA ASP A 228 28.49 -37.79 -3.57
C ASP A 228 28.38 -36.49 -2.75
N PRO A 229 29.26 -36.23 -1.76
CA PRO A 229 29.30 -34.95 -1.05
C PRO A 229 29.25 -33.70 -1.96
N VAL A 230 29.80 -33.77 -3.18
CA VAL A 230 29.76 -32.65 -4.13
C VAL A 230 28.35 -32.38 -4.69
N ASP A 231 27.45 -33.37 -4.66
CA ASP A 231 26.07 -33.24 -5.15
C ASP A 231 25.19 -32.51 -4.13
N VAL A 232 25.54 -32.60 -2.85
CA VAL A 232 24.73 -32.17 -1.72
C VAL A 232 24.54 -30.66 -1.73
N ARG A 233 23.28 -30.22 -1.61
CA ARG A 233 22.91 -28.80 -1.51
C ARG A 233 21.98 -28.58 -0.33
N TYR A 234 22.27 -27.57 0.46
CA TYR A 234 21.47 -27.13 1.60
C TYR A 234 20.77 -25.82 1.26
N ASN A 235 19.54 -25.63 1.75
CA ASN A 235 18.87 -24.35 1.73
C ASN A 235 19.64 -23.38 2.63
N ARG A 236 20.08 -22.25 2.06
CA ARG A 236 20.74 -21.19 2.81
C ARG A 236 19.69 -20.18 3.23
N PHE A 237 19.67 -19.85 4.51
CA PHE A 237 18.93 -18.72 5.04
C PHE A 237 19.94 -17.64 5.42
N ALA A 238 19.60 -16.38 5.15
CA ALA A 238 20.38 -15.25 5.65
C ALA A 238 19.45 -14.40 6.51
N ALA A 239 19.99 -13.86 7.60
CA ALA A 239 19.29 -12.88 8.39
C ALA A 239 19.34 -11.54 7.65
N THR A 240 18.17 -10.91 7.51
CA THR A 240 18.10 -9.51 7.06
C THR A 240 17.56 -8.69 8.22
N PRO A 241 18.22 -7.58 8.60
CA PRO A 241 17.71 -6.71 9.64
C PRO A 241 16.35 -6.17 9.19
N ARG A 242 15.31 -6.45 9.99
CA ARG A 242 13.99 -5.90 9.76
C ARG A 242 13.87 -4.66 10.65
N PRO A 243 13.77 -3.44 10.09
CA PRO A 243 13.47 -2.28 10.90
C PRO A 243 12.04 -2.46 11.44
N ALA A 244 11.91 -2.91 12.68
CA ALA A 244 10.67 -2.78 13.41
C ALA A 244 10.57 -1.33 13.84
N ALA A 245 10.22 -0.45 12.90
CA ALA A 245 9.83 0.90 13.24
C ALA A 245 8.51 0.77 14.02
N GLN A 246 8.56 0.85 15.33
CA GLN A 246 7.38 1.02 16.17
C GLN A 246 7.06 2.52 16.23
N ALA A 247 5.81 2.88 16.43
CA ALA A 247 5.41 4.27 16.55
C ALA A 247 4.52 4.48 17.77
N VAL A 248 4.66 5.63 18.40
CA VAL A 248 3.77 6.06 19.47
C VAL A 248 3.08 7.35 19.03
N MET A 249 1.77 7.41 19.24
CA MET A 249 0.93 8.56 18.97
C MET A 249 0.51 9.20 20.29
N PHE A 250 1.00 10.42 20.54
CA PHE A 250 0.56 11.26 21.65
C PHE A 250 -0.62 12.11 21.23
N CYS A 251 -1.73 11.99 21.94
CA CYS A 251 -2.92 12.83 21.78
C CYS A 251 -2.98 13.81 22.95
N LEU A 252 -2.81 15.11 22.69
CA LEU A 252 -2.89 16.15 23.71
C LEU A 252 -4.16 16.98 23.50
N MET A 253 -5.09 16.95 24.44
CA MET A 253 -6.32 17.74 24.33
C MET A 253 -6.53 18.64 25.54
N ASP A 254 -6.94 19.87 25.29
CA ASP A 254 -7.48 20.75 26.32
C ASP A 254 -8.90 20.29 26.70
N VAL A 255 -9.16 20.13 28.00
CA VAL A 255 -10.50 19.77 28.53
C VAL A 255 -11.10 20.88 29.37
N SER A 256 -10.58 22.10 29.22
CA SER A 256 -11.09 23.34 29.81
C SER A 256 -12.53 23.64 29.39
N GLY A 257 -13.15 24.61 30.08
CA GLY A 257 -14.54 24.98 29.85
C GLY A 257 -14.83 25.59 28.48
N SER A 258 -13.82 26.05 27.74
CA SER A 258 -13.98 26.64 26.41
C SER A 258 -14.05 25.58 25.29
N MET A 259 -13.60 24.36 25.55
CA MET A 259 -13.63 23.24 24.62
C MET A 259 -15.03 22.58 24.54
N THR A 260 -15.83 23.05 23.58
CA THR A 260 -17.18 22.52 23.33
C THR A 260 -17.19 21.08 22.82
N GLU A 261 -18.33 20.39 22.95
CA GLU A 261 -18.53 19.03 22.40
C GLU A 261 -18.28 18.95 20.89
N HIS A 262 -18.58 20.03 20.15
CA HIS A 262 -18.28 20.11 18.72
C HIS A 262 -16.78 20.11 18.46
N MET A 263 -16.02 20.92 19.20
CA MET A 263 -14.55 20.97 19.11
C MET A 263 -13.91 19.63 19.48
N LYS A 264 -14.44 18.95 20.52
CA LYS A 264 -14.01 17.59 20.89
C LYS A 264 -14.28 16.56 19.79
N ASP A 265 -15.44 16.62 19.12
CA ASP A 265 -15.76 15.75 17.98
C ASP A 265 -14.82 15.98 16.80
N LEU A 266 -14.46 17.24 16.50
CA LEU A 266 -13.46 17.56 15.46
C LEU A 266 -12.09 16.96 15.81
N ALA A 267 -11.64 17.15 17.05
CA ALA A 267 -10.36 16.62 17.53
C ALA A 267 -10.34 15.09 17.50
N LYS A 268 -11.41 14.43 18.00
CA LYS A 268 -11.54 12.96 17.98
C LYS A 268 -11.40 12.40 16.56
N ARG A 269 -12.05 13.02 15.59
CA ARG A 269 -11.96 12.64 14.17
C ARG A 269 -10.55 12.77 13.63
N PHE A 270 -9.87 13.87 13.94
CA PHE A 270 -8.48 14.06 13.54
C PHE A 270 -7.56 12.98 14.15
N TYR A 271 -7.69 12.69 15.44
CA TYR A 271 -6.92 11.64 16.10
C TYR A 271 -7.17 10.26 15.50
N MET A 272 -8.43 9.91 15.24
CA MET A 272 -8.76 8.63 14.58
C MET A 272 -8.11 8.51 13.20
N LEU A 273 -8.16 9.58 12.38
CA LEU A 273 -7.52 9.56 11.06
C LEU A 273 -6.01 9.40 11.16
N LEU A 274 -5.36 10.09 12.10
CA LEU A 274 -3.93 9.96 12.34
C LEU A 274 -3.56 8.55 12.81
N TYR A 275 -4.33 7.98 13.75
CA TYR A 275 -4.13 6.62 14.22
C TYR A 275 -4.27 5.59 13.10
N LEU A 276 -5.30 5.70 12.25
CA LEU A 276 -5.47 4.84 11.08
C LEU A 276 -4.30 4.98 10.10
N PHE A 277 -3.82 6.21 9.90
CA PHE A 277 -2.67 6.47 9.04
C PHE A 277 -1.38 5.83 9.57
N LEU A 278 -1.11 5.98 10.86
CA LEU A 278 0.07 5.37 11.51
C LEU A 278 -0.04 3.85 11.55
N SER A 279 -1.20 3.29 11.90
CA SER A 279 -1.46 1.84 11.96
C SER A 279 -1.32 1.17 10.59
N ARG A 280 -1.49 1.95 9.51
CA ARG A 280 -1.27 1.45 8.16
C ARG A 280 0.20 1.36 7.77
N ARG A 281 1.04 2.24 8.34
CA ARG A 281 2.48 2.37 8.05
C ARG A 281 3.36 1.57 9.01
N TYR A 282 2.94 1.46 10.26
CA TYR A 282 3.64 0.80 11.34
C TYR A 282 2.87 -0.44 11.76
N LYS A 283 3.59 -1.51 12.07
CA LYS A 283 2.96 -2.77 12.55
C LYS A 283 2.45 -2.66 13.99
N HIS A 284 3.10 -1.82 14.77
CA HIS A 284 2.79 -1.61 16.18
C HIS A 284 2.73 -0.11 16.43
N VAL A 285 1.56 0.34 16.87
CA VAL A 285 1.28 1.73 17.20
C VAL A 285 0.70 1.77 18.60
N ASP A 286 1.40 2.44 19.50
CA ASP A 286 0.91 2.75 20.82
C ASP A 286 0.21 4.12 20.81
N VAL A 287 -0.80 4.29 21.66
CA VAL A 287 -1.53 5.56 21.78
C VAL A 287 -1.51 5.99 23.24
N VAL A 288 -1.09 7.23 23.47
CA VAL A 288 -1.06 7.85 24.79
C VAL A 288 -1.95 9.08 24.77
N PHE A 289 -2.89 9.16 25.71
CA PHE A 289 -3.81 10.28 25.84
C PHE A 289 -3.40 11.16 27.03
N ILE A 290 -3.10 12.43 26.76
CA ILE A 290 -2.74 13.43 27.77
C ILE A 290 -3.77 14.54 27.71
N ARG A 291 -4.61 14.62 28.75
CA ARG A 291 -5.51 15.76 28.91
C ARG A 291 -4.85 16.82 29.78
N HIS A 292 -5.18 18.08 29.55
CA HIS A 292 -4.67 19.17 30.37
C HIS A 292 -5.73 20.23 30.66
N THR A 293 -5.60 20.85 31.83
CA THR A 293 -6.19 22.14 32.19
C THR A 293 -5.08 22.95 32.88
N HIS A 294 -5.20 23.18 34.18
CA HIS A 294 -4.18 23.74 35.06
C HIS A 294 -3.14 22.70 35.50
N ARG A 295 -3.47 21.41 35.32
CA ARG A 295 -2.59 20.24 35.48
C ARG A 295 -2.82 19.31 34.31
N ALA A 296 -1.79 18.54 33.95
CA ALA A 296 -1.88 17.49 32.95
C ALA A 296 -1.80 16.10 33.59
N ALA A 297 -2.46 15.13 32.96
CA ALA A 297 -2.39 13.74 33.35
C ALA A 297 -2.58 12.82 32.13
N GLU A 298 -1.86 11.71 32.13
CA GLU A 298 -2.17 10.57 31.26
C GLU A 298 -3.49 9.92 31.68
N VAL A 299 -4.35 9.63 30.72
CA VAL A 299 -5.67 9.03 30.93
C VAL A 299 -5.99 7.98 29.88
N ASP A 300 -7.08 7.24 30.07
CA ASP A 300 -7.64 6.36 29.05
C ASP A 300 -8.46 7.12 27.99
N GLU A 301 -8.83 6.43 26.91
CA GLU A 301 -9.58 7.01 25.79
C GLU A 301 -10.95 7.57 26.24
N GLU A 302 -11.65 6.86 27.10
CA GLU A 302 -12.99 7.25 27.55
C GLU A 302 -12.93 8.55 28.35
N THR A 303 -12.02 8.63 29.33
CA THR A 303 -11.81 9.84 30.13
C THR A 303 -11.33 11.00 29.24
N PHE A 304 -10.46 10.73 28.26
CA PHE A 304 -9.93 11.76 27.37
C PHE A 304 -11.00 12.49 26.56
N PHE A 305 -12.00 11.76 26.03
CA PHE A 305 -13.03 12.37 25.17
C PHE A 305 -14.29 12.83 25.89
N TYR A 306 -14.67 12.17 26.99
CA TYR A 306 -15.97 12.40 27.63
C TYR A 306 -15.88 13.11 28.99
N SER A 307 -14.69 13.18 29.60
CA SER A 307 -14.52 13.94 30.84
C SER A 307 -14.43 15.44 30.56
N ALA A 308 -15.07 16.24 31.41
CA ALA A 308 -14.93 17.69 31.44
C ALA A 308 -14.37 18.09 32.79
N GLU A 309 -13.35 18.95 32.80
CA GLU A 309 -12.76 19.46 34.03
C GLU A 309 -12.73 20.99 34.00
N THR A 310 -13.26 21.61 35.04
CA THR A 310 -13.27 23.06 35.15
C THR A 310 -11.90 23.54 35.62
N GLY A 311 -11.19 24.31 34.78
CA GLY A 311 -9.89 24.89 35.10
C GLY A 311 -9.42 25.82 33.99
N GLY A 312 -8.39 26.64 34.28
CA GLY A 312 -7.70 27.42 33.26
C GLY A 312 -6.77 26.56 32.41
N THR A 313 -6.40 27.02 31.22
CA THR A 313 -5.55 26.27 30.28
C THR A 313 -4.08 26.61 30.46
N VAL A 314 -3.28 25.61 30.82
CA VAL A 314 -1.81 25.71 31.01
C VAL A 314 -1.13 24.61 30.20
N VAL A 315 -0.75 24.92 28.96
CA VAL A 315 -0.22 23.96 27.99
C VAL A 315 1.13 23.38 28.41
N SER A 316 1.97 24.13 29.11
CA SER A 316 3.30 23.61 29.51
C SER A 316 3.21 22.34 30.34
N THR A 317 2.16 22.18 31.15
CA THR A 317 1.96 20.97 31.96
C THR A 317 1.78 19.73 31.09
N ALA A 318 1.10 19.87 29.94
CA ALA A 318 0.88 18.78 29.00
C ALA A 318 2.19 18.38 28.30
N LEU A 319 3.03 19.36 27.95
CA LEU A 319 4.34 19.11 27.34
C LEU A 319 5.32 18.50 28.34
N GLU A 320 5.30 18.90 29.61
CA GLU A 320 6.10 18.26 30.68
C GLU A 320 5.69 16.81 30.88
N GLU A 321 4.38 16.53 30.92
CA GLU A 321 3.85 15.18 31.05
C GLU A 321 4.23 14.31 29.84
N MET A 322 4.12 14.86 28.62
CA MET A 322 4.56 14.18 27.40
C MET A 322 6.05 13.87 27.43
N ALA A 323 6.90 14.83 27.81
CA ALA A 323 8.34 14.62 27.92
C ALA A 323 8.70 13.55 28.98
N ARG A 324 7.98 13.51 30.10
CA ARG A 324 8.12 12.46 31.12
C ARG A 324 7.81 11.09 30.53
N VAL A 325 6.65 10.94 29.89
CA VAL A 325 6.21 9.68 29.30
C VAL A 325 7.15 9.19 28.20
N ILE A 326 7.64 10.11 27.35
CA ILE A 326 8.65 9.78 26.32
C ILE A 326 9.91 9.20 26.98
N LYS A 327 10.43 9.86 28.01
CA LYS A 327 11.66 9.43 28.69
C LYS A 327 11.51 8.09 29.42
N GLU A 328 10.35 7.81 29.98
CA GLU A 328 10.09 6.60 30.77
C GLU A 328 9.74 5.38 29.91
N ARG A 329 8.95 5.54 28.83
CA ARG A 329 8.39 4.41 28.06
C ARG A 329 8.81 4.38 26.59
N TYR A 330 9.14 5.52 25.99
CA TYR A 330 9.29 5.65 24.53
C TYR A 330 10.60 6.34 24.13
N PRO A 331 11.77 5.70 24.33
CA PRO A 331 13.04 6.30 23.96
C PRO A 331 13.09 6.59 22.44
N PRO A 332 13.47 7.82 22.01
CA PRO A 332 13.46 8.23 20.59
C PRO A 332 14.38 7.43 19.65
N GLY A 333 15.27 6.60 20.20
CA GLY A 333 16.12 5.68 19.43
C GLY A 333 15.41 4.40 18.99
N GLU A 334 14.33 4.02 19.65
CA GLU A 334 13.57 2.79 19.38
C GLU A 334 12.19 3.07 18.79
N TRP A 335 11.59 4.21 19.18
CA TRP A 335 10.23 4.59 18.80
C TRP A 335 10.19 5.82 17.89
N ASN A 336 9.28 5.80 16.91
CA ASN A 336 8.89 7.00 16.17
C ASN A 336 7.75 7.69 16.91
N ILE A 337 7.99 8.91 17.35
CA ILE A 337 7.09 9.70 18.17
C ILE A 337 6.34 10.68 17.27
N TYR A 338 5.02 10.52 17.26
CA TYR A 338 4.07 11.40 16.60
C TYR A 338 3.21 12.07 17.66
N ALA A 339 3.06 13.38 17.57
CA ALA A 339 2.24 14.14 18.50
C ALA A 339 1.16 14.90 17.75
N ALA A 340 -0.05 14.89 18.32
CA ALA A 340 -1.17 15.65 17.85
C ALA A 340 -1.80 16.38 19.04
N GLN A 341 -1.83 17.70 18.96
CA GLN A 341 -2.44 18.55 19.97
C GLN A 341 -3.69 19.22 19.39
N ALA A 342 -4.80 19.15 20.12
CA ALA A 342 -6.03 19.87 19.81
C ALA A 342 -6.40 20.82 20.96
N SER A 343 -6.65 22.09 20.62
CA SER A 343 -7.04 23.14 21.56
C SER A 343 -7.80 24.23 20.81
N ASP A 344 -8.60 25.01 21.51
CA ASP A 344 -9.28 26.22 21.01
C ASP A 344 -8.33 27.43 20.84
N GLY A 345 -7.07 27.30 21.26
CA GLY A 345 -6.03 28.31 21.11
C GLY A 345 -5.77 29.16 22.36
N ASP A 346 -6.51 28.94 23.45
CA ASP A 346 -6.32 29.67 24.70
C ASP A 346 -5.15 29.10 25.53
N ASN A 347 -4.39 29.99 26.18
CA ASN A 347 -3.35 29.61 27.13
C ASN A 347 -3.07 30.75 28.10
N ALA A 348 -2.70 30.42 29.33
CA ALA A 348 -2.28 31.42 30.30
C ALA A 348 -1.08 32.24 29.79
N LEU A 349 -1.19 33.58 29.81
CA LEU A 349 -0.13 34.48 29.32
C LEU A 349 1.24 34.22 29.99
N SER A 350 1.25 33.85 31.27
CA SER A 350 2.46 33.50 32.02
C SER A 350 3.12 32.19 31.54
N ASP A 351 2.39 31.35 30.81
CA ASP A 351 2.81 30.02 30.39
C ASP A 351 3.43 29.99 28.99
N ASN A 352 3.10 30.95 28.12
CA ASN A 352 3.54 30.97 26.72
C ASN A 352 5.06 30.83 26.53
N THR A 353 5.85 31.53 27.36
CA THR A 353 7.33 31.46 27.28
C THR A 353 7.84 30.07 27.63
N LYS A 354 7.28 29.45 28.68
CA LYS A 354 7.66 28.11 29.12
C LYS A 354 7.28 27.06 28.08
N THR A 355 6.09 27.19 27.48
CA THR A 355 5.60 26.31 26.43
C THR A 355 6.48 26.37 25.17
N ALA A 356 6.89 27.56 24.74
CA ALA A 356 7.80 27.71 23.60
C ALA A 356 9.18 27.05 23.84
N LEU A 357 9.74 27.20 25.04
CA LEU A 357 11.00 26.57 25.43
C LEU A 357 10.89 25.04 25.47
N LEU A 358 9.87 24.49 26.14
CA LEU A 358 9.64 23.04 26.20
C LEU A 358 9.45 22.43 24.80
N MET A 359 8.69 23.11 23.95
CA MET A 359 8.48 22.67 22.57
C MET A 359 9.81 22.62 21.79
N THR A 360 10.64 23.66 21.90
CA THR A 360 11.90 23.78 21.15
C THR A 360 12.99 22.85 21.66
N ASP A 361 13.14 22.74 22.99
CA ASP A 361 14.30 22.10 23.62
C ASP A 361 14.05 20.62 23.94
N SER A 362 12.79 20.23 24.20
CA SER A 362 12.46 18.88 24.68
C SER A 362 11.61 18.09 23.69
N ILE A 363 10.54 18.69 23.15
CA ILE A 363 9.53 17.93 22.39
C ILE A 363 9.90 17.78 20.91
N LEU A 364 10.08 18.89 20.18
CA LEU A 364 10.40 18.85 18.76
C LEU A 364 11.69 18.11 18.43
N PRO A 365 12.75 18.15 19.27
CA PRO A 365 13.92 17.34 19.05
C PRO A 365 13.63 15.85 19.12
N ASP A 366 12.66 15.37 19.88
CA ASP A 366 12.38 13.94 20.05
C ASP A 366 11.25 13.44 19.14
N CYS A 367 10.39 14.33 18.65
CA CYS A 367 9.30 14.00 17.72
C CYS A 367 9.75 13.96 16.25
N GLN A 368 9.17 13.03 15.49
CA GLN A 368 9.26 13.01 14.03
C GLN A 368 8.28 14.00 13.41
N TYR A 369 7.12 14.16 14.03
CA TYR A 369 6.10 15.10 13.56
C TYR A 369 5.18 15.55 14.69
N TYR A 370 4.91 16.85 14.74
CA TYR A 370 4.00 17.46 15.70
C TYR A 370 2.90 18.22 14.95
N ALA A 371 1.66 17.77 15.08
CA ALA A 371 0.48 18.41 14.50
C ALA A 371 -0.27 19.21 15.57
N TYR A 372 -0.33 20.53 15.41
CA TYR A 372 -1.20 21.38 16.20
C TYR A 372 -2.48 21.69 15.42
N LEU A 373 -3.61 21.33 16.00
CA LEU A 373 -4.95 21.54 15.48
C LEU A 373 -5.68 22.54 16.36
N GLU A 374 -5.87 23.75 15.84
CA GLU A 374 -6.71 24.75 16.49
C GLU A 374 -8.17 24.52 16.07
N VAL A 375 -9.02 24.18 17.03
CA VAL A 375 -10.44 23.88 16.81
C VAL A 375 -11.31 25.07 17.17
N GLY A 376 -12.16 25.50 16.24
CA GLY A 376 -13.04 26.65 16.42
C GLY A 376 -14.51 26.30 16.25
N GLN A 377 -15.38 27.26 16.52
CA GLN A 377 -16.80 27.19 16.16
C GLN A 377 -17.11 28.17 15.03
N GLU A 378 -18.03 27.79 14.15
CA GLU A 378 -18.50 28.61 13.04
C GLU A 378 -19.05 29.96 13.56
N GLY A 379 -18.52 31.08 13.04
CA GLY A 379 -18.88 32.44 13.50
C GLY A 379 -18.10 32.97 14.71
N MET A 380 -17.41 32.11 15.48
CA MET A 380 -16.47 32.46 16.54
C MET A 380 -15.03 32.41 16.02
N MET A 381 -14.78 33.01 14.85
CA MET A 381 -13.40 33.36 14.49
C MET A 381 -12.90 34.36 15.55
N PRO A 382 -11.79 34.09 16.27
CA PRO A 382 -11.16 35.11 17.08
C PRO A 382 -10.79 36.27 16.16
N GLY A 383 -11.43 37.43 16.35
CA GLY A 383 -11.09 38.63 15.59
C GLY A 383 -12.05 39.06 14.48
N LEU A 384 -13.37 38.97 14.67
CA LEU A 384 -14.28 39.92 14.03
C LEU A 384 -14.77 40.99 15.03
N PRO A 385 -13.94 41.98 15.43
CA PRO A 385 -14.46 43.31 15.67
C PRO A 385 -14.68 43.99 14.31
N TYR A 386 -15.58 44.97 14.30
CA TYR A 386 -15.67 45.99 13.26
C TYR A 386 -14.26 46.38 12.74
N GLY A 387 -13.87 45.96 11.53
CA GLY A 387 -12.78 46.59 10.77
C GLY A 387 -11.32 46.14 10.97
N GLY A 388 -11.01 44.88 11.27
CA GLY A 388 -9.62 44.39 11.22
C GLY A 388 -9.54 42.87 11.14
N GLY A 389 -8.59 42.33 10.37
CA GLY A 389 -8.47 40.90 10.03
C GLY A 389 -8.37 39.92 11.22
N PRO A 390 -8.35 38.60 10.94
CA PRO A 390 -8.46 37.56 11.96
C PRO A 390 -7.37 37.70 13.03
N ARG A 391 -7.77 37.73 14.31
CA ARG A 391 -6.84 37.77 15.44
C ARG A 391 -6.27 36.37 15.62
N GLU A 392 -4.94 36.25 15.56
CA GLU A 392 -4.28 35.02 15.96
C GLU A 392 -4.46 34.81 17.47
N THR A 393 -4.79 33.57 17.87
CA THR A 393 -4.86 33.11 19.27
C THR A 393 -3.47 33.11 19.91
N ASP A 394 -3.42 33.02 21.25
CA ASP A 394 -2.16 33.13 21.98
C ASP A 394 -1.22 31.94 21.71
N LEU A 395 -1.76 30.72 21.64
CA LEU A 395 -0.97 29.54 21.27
C LEU A 395 -0.49 29.59 19.82
N TRP A 396 -1.34 30.00 18.88
CA TRP A 396 -0.95 30.11 17.48
C TRP A 396 0.23 31.05 17.30
N ARG A 397 0.21 32.22 17.95
CA ARG A 397 1.34 33.17 17.92
C ARG A 397 2.59 32.56 18.52
N THR A 398 2.45 31.87 19.65
CA THR A 398 3.57 31.25 20.36
C THR A 398 4.26 30.20 19.49
N TYR A 399 3.49 29.28 18.89
CA TYR A 399 4.02 28.23 18.04
C TYR A 399 4.54 28.73 16.69
N LYS A 400 3.93 29.76 16.12
CA LYS A 400 4.42 30.39 14.87
C LYS A 400 5.80 31.01 15.00
N GLN A 401 6.19 31.43 16.21
CA GLN A 401 7.52 31.97 16.48
C GLN A 401 8.61 30.89 16.58
N ILE A 402 8.22 29.62 16.74
CA ILE A 402 9.15 28.50 16.89
C ILE A 402 9.67 28.09 15.51
N ASN A 403 11.00 28.11 15.35
CA ASN A 403 11.63 27.60 14.14
C ASN A 403 11.75 26.06 14.21
N ALA A 404 10.72 25.36 13.77
CA ALA A 404 10.61 23.91 13.91
C ALA A 404 11.19 23.09 12.74
N GLY A 405 11.85 23.71 11.76
CA GLY A 405 12.49 22.99 10.64
C GLY A 405 11.56 22.07 9.84
N GLY A 406 10.24 22.28 9.88
CA GLY A 406 9.23 21.45 9.22
C GLY A 406 8.60 20.35 10.08
N VAL A 407 9.06 20.13 11.31
CA VAL A 407 8.53 19.11 12.25
C VAL A 407 7.18 19.52 12.84
N LEU A 408 6.99 20.81 13.13
CA LEU A 408 5.75 21.37 13.64
C LEU A 408 4.87 21.86 12.48
N ALA A 409 3.64 21.36 12.45
CA ALA A 409 2.64 21.79 11.49
C ALA A 409 1.37 22.25 12.20
N MET A 410 0.88 23.43 11.85
CA MET A 410 -0.28 24.06 12.49
C MET A 410 -1.42 24.23 11.49
N ARG A 411 -2.64 23.84 11.86
CA ARG A 411 -3.85 24.04 11.06
C ARG A 411 -5.06 24.36 11.92
N ARG A 412 -6.04 25.00 11.29
CA ARG A 412 -7.34 25.35 11.90
C ARG A 412 -8.43 24.48 11.30
N VAL A 413 -9.38 24.06 12.13
CA VAL A 413 -10.58 23.36 11.69
C VAL A 413 -11.78 23.92 12.43
N THR A 414 -12.82 24.29 11.69
CA THR A 414 -14.09 24.77 12.24
C THR A 414 -15.23 23.81 11.91
N GLU A 415 -15.13 23.13 10.76
CA GLU A 415 -16.16 22.23 10.27
C GLU A 415 -15.66 20.80 10.05
N ARG A 416 -16.58 19.84 10.16
CA ARG A 416 -16.29 18.41 9.93
C ARG A 416 -15.76 18.13 8.53
N LYS A 417 -16.23 18.89 7.52
CA LYS A 417 -15.82 18.74 6.11
C LYS A 417 -14.37 19.16 5.87
N GLU A 418 -13.80 20.00 6.74
CA GLU A 418 -12.44 20.55 6.62
C GLU A 418 -11.37 19.60 7.16
N ILE A 419 -11.76 18.64 8.01
CA ILE A 419 -10.84 17.70 8.66
C ILE A 419 -9.99 16.96 7.62
N TYR A 420 -10.60 16.45 6.55
CA TYR A 420 -9.86 15.70 5.54
C TYR A 420 -8.92 16.59 4.69
N PRO A 421 -9.36 17.73 4.12
CA PRO A 421 -8.47 18.68 3.48
C PRO A 421 -7.28 19.07 4.37
N VAL A 422 -7.54 19.39 5.64
CA VAL A 422 -6.50 19.76 6.62
C VAL A 422 -5.54 18.60 6.87
N PHE A 423 -6.06 17.39 7.10
CA PHE A 423 -5.23 16.20 7.28
C PHE A 423 -4.33 15.97 6.06
N ARG A 424 -4.87 16.14 4.86
CA ARG A 424 -4.08 16.01 3.64
C ARG A 424 -3.02 17.08 3.51
N GLU A 425 -3.31 18.34 3.83
CA GLU A 425 -2.31 19.39 3.80
C GLU A 425 -1.15 19.16 4.78
N LEU A 426 -1.46 18.55 5.93
CA LEU A 426 -0.46 18.18 6.94
C LEU A 426 0.43 17.03 6.43
N PHE A 427 -0.13 16.07 5.69
CA PHE A 427 0.57 14.83 5.29
C PHE A 427 0.70 14.65 3.78
N ALA A 428 0.65 15.73 2.99
CA ALA A 428 0.77 15.65 1.54
C ALA A 428 2.21 15.32 1.15
N LYS A 429 2.40 14.50 0.10
CA LYS A 429 3.73 14.32 -0.50
C LYS A 429 4.25 15.65 -1.04
N ASP A 430 5.47 16.03 -0.66
CA ASP A 430 6.16 17.15 -1.28
C ASP A 430 6.32 16.89 -2.79
N LYS A 431 5.71 17.74 -3.62
CA LYS A 431 5.84 17.71 -5.08
C LYS A 431 7.21 18.22 -5.57
N ALA A 432 8.28 18.10 -4.77
CA ALA A 432 9.60 18.62 -5.11
C ALA A 432 10.44 17.68 -6.01
N GLY A 433 9.90 16.52 -6.43
CA GLY A 433 10.66 15.49 -7.17
C GLY A 433 10.20 15.18 -8.59
N GLN A 434 9.24 15.90 -9.17
CA GLN A 434 8.87 15.70 -10.59
C GLN A 434 9.73 16.61 -11.47
N PRO A 435 10.65 16.09 -12.31
CA PRO A 435 11.30 16.91 -13.32
C PRO A 435 10.20 17.41 -14.25
N ALA A 436 10.11 18.74 -14.38
CA ALA A 436 9.23 19.37 -15.35
C ALA A 436 9.60 18.85 -16.74
N GLU A 437 8.71 18.07 -17.35
CA GLU A 437 8.76 17.82 -18.79
C GLU A 437 8.57 19.16 -19.48
N VAL A 438 9.69 19.73 -19.93
CA VAL A 438 9.75 20.89 -20.81
C VAL A 438 9.02 20.50 -22.09
N SER A 439 7.81 21.04 -22.25
CA SER A 439 7.06 20.99 -23.50
C SER A 439 7.65 22.05 -24.42
N ALA A 440 8.28 21.61 -25.51
CA ALA A 440 8.62 22.43 -26.67
C ALA A 440 7.44 22.46 -27.66
#